data_AF-A0A3M1JER5-F1
#
_entry.id   AF-A0A3M1JER5-F1
#
_cell.length_a   1.000
_cell.length_b   1.000
_cell.length_c   1.000
_cell.angle_alpha   90.00
_cell.angle_beta   90.00
_cell.angle_gamma   90.00
#
_symmetry.space_group_name_H-M   'P 1'
#
loop_
_entity.id
_entity.type
_entity.pdbx_description
1 polymer ?
#
loop_
_entity_poly.entity_id
_entity_poly.type
_entity_poly.pdbx_seq_one_letter_code
_entity_poly.pdbx_strand_id
1 'polypeptide(L)'
;PYTLAIVLAQQLGLARAARQAAILGTDISRPMIEQAEHGVYYQQRLQQVPEAVRRQFFKPVGLGQWRIIPELQQFTVFRRFNLMSSTWPFKNRFHVIFCRNVFYYFDHPHRRQLTEQLFRVTEPGGWLLTSVTESLRTYQSGWIMVTPGIYRKPVSNIENGRGMHQ
;
A
#
# COMPACT_ATOMS: atom_id res chain seq x y z
N PRO A 1 -5.68 -0.86 -3.94
CA PRO A 1 -4.66 -1.82 -4.48
C PRO A 1 -4.63 -1.92 -6.01
N TYR A 2 -5.77 -2.21 -6.68
CA TYR A 2 -5.78 -2.33 -8.14
C TYR A 2 -5.36 -1.07 -8.90
N THR A 3 -5.60 0.13 -8.38
CA THR A 3 -5.05 1.36 -8.95
C THR A 3 -3.51 1.31 -9.04
N LEU A 4 -2.83 0.80 -8.01
CA LEU A 4 -1.37 0.64 -8.02
C LEU A 4 -0.95 -0.44 -9.02
N ALA A 5 -1.69 -1.54 -9.10
CA ALA A 5 -1.43 -2.60 -10.06
C ALA A 5 -1.54 -2.09 -11.51
N ILE A 6 -2.57 -1.29 -11.80
CA ILE A 6 -2.77 -0.63 -13.09
C ILE A 6 -1.62 0.32 -13.40
N VAL A 7 -1.26 1.20 -12.47
CA VAL A 7 -0.15 2.16 -12.66
C VAL A 7 1.16 1.42 -12.95
N LEU A 8 1.48 0.36 -12.19
CA LEU A 8 2.67 -0.45 -12.43
C LEU A 8 2.62 -1.14 -13.79
N ALA A 9 1.48 -1.70 -14.19
CA ALA A 9 1.31 -2.34 -15.49
C ALA A 9 1.44 -1.34 -16.65
N GLN A 10 0.97 -0.10 -16.48
CA GLN A 10 1.11 0.97 -17.48
C GLN A 10 2.56 1.45 -17.61
N GLN A 11 3.30 1.55 -16.50
CA GLN A 11 4.68 2.05 -16.50
C GLN A 11 5.70 1.00 -16.91
N LEU A 12 5.50 -0.26 -16.50
CA LEU A 12 6.48 -1.34 -16.70
C LEU A 12 6.08 -2.31 -17.81
N GLY A 13 4.82 -2.29 -18.24
CA GLY A 13 4.20 -3.37 -18.99
C GLY A 13 3.69 -4.48 -18.05
N LEU A 14 2.55 -5.07 -18.40
CA LEU A 14 1.83 -6.04 -17.57
C LEU A 14 2.70 -7.24 -17.15
N ALA A 15 3.43 -7.84 -18.10
CA ALA A 15 4.27 -9.01 -17.83
C ALA A 15 5.46 -8.70 -16.91
N ARG A 16 6.05 -7.50 -17.01
CA ARG A 16 7.14 -7.08 -16.14
C ARG A 16 6.63 -6.75 -14.75
N ALA A 17 5.50 -6.04 -14.65
CA ALA A 17 4.86 -5.72 -13.39
C ALA A 17 4.53 -7.00 -12.60
N ALA A 18 3.91 -8.00 -13.24
CA ALA A 18 3.57 -9.27 -12.61
C ALA A 18 4.78 -10.07 -12.09
N ARG A 19 5.97 -9.90 -12.69
CA ARG A 19 7.21 -10.57 -12.25
C ARG A 19 7.99 -9.81 -11.18
N GLN A 20 7.90 -8.48 -11.16
CA GLN A 20 8.80 -7.63 -10.36
C GLN A 20 8.10 -6.93 -9.20
N ALA A 21 6.77 -6.93 -9.15
CA ALA A 21 6.00 -6.30 -8.10
C ALA A 21 5.17 -7.32 -7.31
N ALA A 22 4.92 -6.99 -6.05
CA ALA A 22 3.92 -7.64 -5.23
C ALA A 22 3.18 -6.57 -4.43
N ILE A 23 1.85 -6.57 -4.51
CA ILE A 23 0.99 -5.64 -3.79
C ILE A 23 0.22 -6.42 -2.75
N LEU A 24 0.31 -5.98 -1.49
CA LEU A 24 -0.53 -6.46 -0.41
C LEU A 24 -1.60 -5.42 -0.09
N GLY A 25 -2.87 -5.77 -0.26
CA GLY A 25 -4.01 -5.03 0.27
C GLY A 25 -4.48 -5.62 1.59
N THR A 26 -4.65 -4.81 2.62
CA THR A 26 -5.18 -5.27 3.91
C THR A 26 -6.36 -4.44 4.37
N ASP A 27 -7.31 -5.10 5.04
CA ASP A 27 -8.46 -4.48 5.69
C ASP A 27 -8.88 -5.33 6.89
N ILE A 28 -9.55 -4.74 7.87
CA ILE A 28 -10.12 -5.48 9.00
C ILE A 28 -11.45 -6.17 8.60
N SER A 29 -12.13 -5.63 7.58
CA SER A 29 -13.43 -6.06 7.07
C SER A 29 -13.28 -7.22 6.10
N ARG A 30 -13.76 -8.40 6.51
CA ARG A 30 -13.82 -9.60 5.66
C ARG A 30 -14.62 -9.37 4.36
N PRO A 31 -15.82 -8.74 4.38
CA PRO A 31 -16.55 -8.44 3.14
C PRO A 31 -15.77 -7.57 2.15
N MET A 32 -14.98 -6.61 2.63
CA MET A 32 -14.16 -5.77 1.75
C MET A 32 -13.00 -6.54 1.12
N ILE A 33 -12.39 -7.45 1.88
CA ILE A 33 -11.37 -8.37 1.36
C ILE A 33 -11.96 -9.28 0.30
N GLU A 34 -13.07 -9.96 0.58
CA GLU A 34 -13.73 -10.86 -0.36
C GLU A 34 -14.15 -10.12 -1.64
N GLN A 35 -14.71 -8.92 -1.53
CA GLN A 35 -15.03 -8.10 -2.69
C GLN A 35 -13.78 -7.76 -3.52
N ALA A 36 -12.67 -7.40 -2.86
CA ALA A 36 -11.43 -7.05 -3.54
C ALA A 36 -10.76 -8.26 -4.21
N GLU A 37 -10.81 -9.44 -3.58
CA GLU A 37 -10.32 -10.71 -4.15
C GLU A 37 -11.10 -11.09 -5.41
N HIS A 38 -12.43 -10.95 -5.41
CA HIS A 38 -13.23 -11.15 -6.63
C HIS A 38 -12.93 -10.11 -7.71
N GLY A 39 -12.53 -8.90 -7.32
CA GLY A 39 -12.18 -7.81 -8.23
C GLY A 39 -13.35 -7.35 -9.11
N VAL A 40 -14.59 -7.54 -8.65
CA VAL A 40 -15.82 -7.16 -9.36
C VAL A 40 -16.37 -5.84 -8.79
N TYR A 41 -16.67 -4.91 -9.68
CA TYR A 41 -17.14 -3.58 -9.36
C TYR A 41 -18.30 -3.18 -10.27
N TYR A 42 -19.30 -2.50 -9.72
CA TYR A 42 -20.34 -1.86 -10.52
C TYR A 42 -19.77 -0.70 -11.33
N GLN A 43 -20.31 -0.47 -12.52
CA GLN A 43 -19.89 0.58 -13.45
C GLN A 43 -19.86 1.97 -12.80
N GLN A 44 -20.79 2.26 -11.89
CA GLN A 44 -20.84 3.51 -11.14
C GLN A 44 -19.55 3.76 -10.34
N ARG A 45 -18.93 2.72 -9.77
CA ARG A 45 -17.64 2.84 -9.05
C ARG A 45 -16.45 3.05 -9.97
N LEU A 46 -16.60 2.81 -11.27
CA LEU A 46 -15.57 2.98 -12.28
C LEU A 46 -15.76 4.25 -13.13
N GLN A 47 -16.68 5.15 -12.76
CA GLN A 47 -16.94 6.37 -13.52
C GLN A 47 -15.73 7.30 -13.57
N GLN A 48 -14.93 7.34 -12.49
CA GLN A 48 -13.72 8.16 -12.40
C GLN A 48 -12.49 7.49 -13.04
N VAL A 49 -12.62 6.24 -13.51
CA VAL A 49 -11.55 5.55 -14.22
C VAL A 49 -11.63 5.94 -15.69
N PRO A 50 -10.54 6.48 -16.30
CA PRO A 50 -10.56 6.84 -17.71
C PRO A 50 -10.98 5.67 -18.59
N GLU A 51 -11.76 5.94 -19.63
CA GLU A 51 -12.37 4.89 -20.44
C GLU A 51 -11.33 3.92 -21.05
N ALA A 52 -10.23 4.46 -21.56
CA ALA A 52 -9.13 3.66 -22.11
C ALA A 52 -8.58 2.66 -21.07
N VAL A 53 -8.38 3.13 -19.83
CA VAL A 53 -7.92 2.29 -18.71
C VAL A 53 -8.96 1.23 -18.37
N ARG A 54 -10.25 1.61 -18.33
CA ARG A 54 -11.34 0.67 -18.06
C ARG A 54 -11.41 -0.44 -19.11
N ARG A 55 -11.35 -0.09 -20.40
CA ARG A 55 -11.36 -1.06 -21.51
C ARG A 55 -10.15 -2.01 -21.49
N GLN A 56 -8.98 -1.50 -21.08
CA GLN A 56 -7.75 -2.27 -21.02
C GLN A 56 -7.73 -3.26 -19.84
N PHE A 57 -8.12 -2.81 -18.65
CA PHE A 57 -7.89 -3.56 -17.40
C PHE A 57 -9.14 -4.14 -16.76
N PHE A 58 -10.33 -3.90 -17.32
CA PHE A 58 -11.58 -4.49 -16.84
C PHE A 58 -12.35 -5.14 -17.97
N LYS A 59 -13.10 -6.20 -17.65
CA LYS A 59 -14.01 -6.90 -18.55
C LYS A 59 -15.44 -6.85 -18.00
N PRO A 60 -16.46 -6.59 -18.83
CA PRO A 60 -17.84 -6.65 -18.39
C PRO A 60 -18.19 -8.10 -18.00
N VAL A 61 -18.95 -8.27 -16.91
CA VAL A 61 -19.39 -9.58 -16.42
C VAL A 61 -20.91 -9.68 -16.26
N GLY A 62 -21.65 -8.76 -16.90
CA GLY A 62 -23.12 -8.69 -16.86
C GLY A 62 -23.66 -7.73 -15.78
N LEU A 63 -24.94 -7.37 -15.87
CA LEU A 63 -25.67 -6.57 -14.87
C LEU A 63 -24.97 -5.24 -14.46
N GLY A 64 -24.29 -4.59 -15.42
CA GLY A 64 -23.54 -3.36 -15.15
C GLY A 64 -22.28 -3.56 -14.29
N GLN A 65 -21.82 -4.79 -14.11
CA GLN A 65 -20.60 -5.12 -13.37
C GLN A 65 -19.42 -5.36 -14.29
N TRP A 66 -18.24 -5.05 -13.76
CA TRP A 66 -16.96 -5.15 -14.43
C TRP A 66 -15.98 -5.85 -13.50
N ARG A 67 -15.19 -6.78 -14.04
CA ARG A 67 -14.13 -7.48 -13.31
C ARG A 67 -12.76 -7.02 -13.78
N ILE A 68 -11.85 -6.78 -12.85
CA ILE A 68 -10.44 -6.54 -13.15
C ILE A 68 -9.84 -7.76 -13.86
N ILE A 69 -8.88 -7.55 -14.77
CA ILE A 69 -8.26 -8.68 -15.48
C ILE A 69 -7.43 -9.58 -14.52
N PRO A 70 -7.41 -10.91 -14.73
CA PRO A 70 -6.71 -11.86 -13.87
C PRO A 70 -5.21 -11.57 -13.68
N GLU A 71 -4.55 -11.03 -14.71
CA GLU A 71 -3.12 -10.73 -14.70
C GLU A 71 -2.74 -9.69 -13.65
N LEU A 72 -3.64 -8.74 -13.33
CA LEU A 72 -3.43 -7.80 -12.23
C LEU A 72 -3.65 -8.45 -10.86
N GLN A 73 -4.47 -9.50 -10.79
CA GLN A 73 -4.73 -10.26 -9.56
C GLN A 73 -3.53 -11.15 -9.20
N GLN A 74 -2.77 -11.62 -10.19
CA GLN A 74 -1.60 -12.49 -9.97
C GLN A 74 -0.55 -11.90 -9.02
N PHE A 75 -0.41 -10.57 -8.98
CA PHE A 75 0.52 -9.87 -8.12
C PHE A 75 -0.15 -8.91 -7.12
N THR A 76 -1.48 -9.01 -6.97
CA THR A 76 -2.24 -8.24 -5.98
C THR A 76 -2.95 -9.18 -5.02
N VAL A 77 -2.38 -9.33 -3.82
CA VAL A 77 -2.88 -10.21 -2.78
C VAL A 77 -3.65 -9.41 -1.74
N PHE A 78 -4.77 -9.94 -1.26
CA PHE A 78 -5.56 -9.33 -0.20
C PHE A 78 -5.55 -10.21 1.04
N ARG A 79 -5.42 -9.60 2.22
CA ARG A 79 -5.46 -10.32 3.50
C ARG A 79 -6.23 -9.53 4.53
N ARG A 80 -7.07 -10.22 5.30
CA ARG A 80 -7.66 -9.61 6.50
C ARG A 80 -6.54 -9.36 7.51
N PHE A 81 -6.41 -8.13 7.97
CA PHE A 81 -5.40 -7.75 8.95
C PHE A 81 -5.85 -6.54 9.77
N ASN A 82 -5.68 -6.63 11.08
CA ASN A 82 -5.92 -5.52 11.99
C ASN A 82 -4.61 -4.79 12.24
N LEU A 83 -4.52 -3.52 11.82
CA LEU A 83 -3.34 -2.69 12.03
C LEU A 83 -3.01 -2.48 13.52
N MET A 84 -3.98 -2.68 14.41
CA MET A 84 -3.82 -2.59 15.86
C MET A 84 -3.32 -3.89 16.51
N SER A 85 -3.09 -4.95 15.72
CA SER A 85 -2.47 -6.16 16.22
C SER A 85 -1.10 -5.85 16.83
N SER A 86 -0.82 -6.44 18.01
CA SER A 86 0.45 -6.28 18.72
C SER A 86 1.65 -6.81 17.93
N THR A 87 1.42 -7.77 17.04
CA THR A 87 2.42 -8.36 16.16
C THR A 87 1.95 -8.32 14.71
N TRP A 88 2.86 -7.92 13.81
CA TRP A 88 2.61 -7.83 12.37
C TRP A 88 3.30 -9.02 11.69
N PRO A 89 2.58 -9.89 10.96
CA PRO A 89 3.10 -11.16 10.44
C PRO A 89 3.93 -11.00 9.16
N PHE A 90 4.43 -9.79 8.87
CA PHE A 90 5.13 -9.49 7.62
C PHE A 90 6.59 -9.95 7.70
N LYS A 91 6.93 -10.98 6.91
CA LYS A 91 8.31 -11.49 6.81
C LYS A 91 9.22 -10.55 6.01
N ASN A 92 8.67 -9.98 4.94
CA ASN A 92 9.37 -9.03 4.08
C ASN A 92 8.94 -7.60 4.43
N ARG A 93 9.84 -6.64 4.23
CA ARG A 93 9.52 -5.22 4.37
C ARG A 93 8.97 -4.66 3.06
N PHE A 94 8.35 -3.50 3.16
CA PHE A 94 7.72 -2.81 2.04
C PHE A 94 8.60 -1.66 1.55
N HIS A 95 8.77 -1.55 0.24
CA HIS A 95 9.42 -0.40 -0.39
C HIS A 95 8.54 0.86 -0.33
N VAL A 96 7.22 0.66 -0.42
CA VAL A 96 6.22 1.72 -0.39
C VAL A 96 4.99 1.22 0.36
N ILE A 97 4.51 2.00 1.33
CA ILE A 97 3.27 1.75 2.05
C ILE A 97 2.27 2.88 1.77
N PHE A 98 1.04 2.51 1.45
CA PHE A 98 -0.09 3.43 1.36
C PHE A 98 -0.99 3.19 2.57
N CYS A 99 -1.09 4.16 3.47
CA CYS A 99 -1.93 4.13 4.67
C CYS A 99 -2.73 5.44 4.73
N ARG A 100 -3.70 5.57 3.82
CA ARG A 100 -4.47 6.78 3.61
C ARG A 100 -5.85 6.66 4.24
N ASN A 101 -6.30 7.71 4.91
CA ASN A 101 -7.63 7.77 5.52
C ASN A 101 -7.84 6.68 6.59
N VAL A 102 -6.81 6.44 7.40
CA VAL A 102 -6.79 5.40 8.45
C VAL A 102 -6.50 5.99 9.82
N PHE A 103 -5.66 7.02 9.91
CA PHE A 103 -5.20 7.53 11.20
C PHE A 103 -6.30 8.20 12.01
N TYR A 104 -7.31 8.80 11.36
CA TYR A 104 -8.39 9.52 12.06
C TYR A 104 -9.26 8.61 12.94
N TYR A 105 -9.24 7.29 12.73
CA TYR A 105 -9.98 6.33 13.54
C TYR A 105 -9.33 6.00 14.89
N PHE A 106 -8.09 6.44 15.10
CA PHE A 106 -7.30 6.09 16.30
C PHE A 106 -7.07 7.31 17.19
N ASP A 107 -6.89 7.08 18.49
CA ASP A 107 -6.43 8.10 19.43
C ASP A 107 -4.92 8.37 19.31
N HIS A 108 -4.40 9.33 20.05
CA HIS A 108 -3.00 9.73 19.94
C HIS A 108 -2.00 8.58 20.26
N PRO A 109 -2.15 7.81 21.36
CA PRO A 109 -1.30 6.64 21.62
C PRO A 109 -1.30 5.61 20.49
N HIS A 110 -2.49 5.25 19.99
CA HIS A 110 -2.63 4.25 18.93
C HIS A 110 -2.08 4.75 17.58
N ARG A 111 -2.25 6.04 17.26
CA ARG A 111 -1.61 6.66 16.07
C ARG A 111 -0.09 6.57 16.15
N ARG A 112 0.50 6.87 17.31
CA ARG A 112 1.95 6.75 17.52
C ARG A 112 2.41 5.31 17.30
N GLN A 113 1.78 4.34 17.96
CA GLN A 113 2.09 2.93 17.79
C GLN A 113 2.00 2.50 16.32
N LEU A 114 0.94 2.93 15.61
CA LEU A 114 0.78 2.63 14.19
C LEU A 114 1.94 3.21 13.35
N THR A 115 2.36 4.45 13.60
CA THR A 115 3.51 5.03 12.87
C THR A 115 4.81 4.27 13.10
N GLU A 116 5.05 3.78 14.32
CA GLU A 116 6.25 3.01 14.68
C GLU A 116 6.24 1.63 14.03
N GLN A 117 5.09 0.94 13.99
CA GLN A 117 4.94 -0.34 13.31
C GLN A 117 5.13 -0.21 11.80
N LEU A 118 4.51 0.80 11.18
CA LEU A 118 4.72 1.12 9.76
C LEU A 118 6.20 1.38 9.46
N PHE A 119 6.89 2.14 10.32
CA PHE A 119 8.32 2.40 10.17
C PHE A 119 9.14 1.11 10.20
N ARG A 120 8.83 0.19 11.12
CA ARG A 120 9.54 -1.10 11.29
C ARG A 120 9.46 -1.97 10.05
N VAL A 121 8.29 -2.04 9.43
CA VAL A 121 8.05 -2.89 8.25
C VAL A 121 8.35 -2.21 6.92
N THR A 122 8.86 -0.98 6.93
CA THR A 122 9.32 -0.29 5.72
C THR A 122 10.81 -0.51 5.50
N GLU A 123 11.24 -0.68 4.25
CA GLU A 123 12.66 -0.73 3.90
C GLU A 123 13.38 0.59 4.19
N PRO A 124 14.69 0.58 4.55
CA PRO A 124 15.49 1.80 4.54
C PRO A 124 15.38 2.52 3.19
N GLY A 125 15.15 3.84 3.21
CA GLY A 125 14.89 4.62 1.99
C GLY A 125 13.48 4.49 1.42
N GLY A 126 12.64 3.61 1.97
CA GLY A 126 11.26 3.37 1.54
C GLY A 126 10.29 4.49 1.92
N TRP A 127 9.07 4.40 1.39
CA TRP A 127 8.10 5.48 1.41
C TRP A 127 6.82 5.13 2.17
N LEU A 128 6.25 6.13 2.83
CA LEU A 128 4.91 6.07 3.39
C LEU A 128 4.06 7.21 2.83
N LEU A 129 2.91 6.86 2.27
CA LEU A 129 1.93 7.80 1.75
C LEU A 129 0.64 7.71 2.59
N THR A 130 0.31 8.81 3.25
CA THR A 130 -0.93 9.03 4.01
C THR A 130 -1.83 10.02 3.27
N SER A 131 -2.95 10.45 3.87
CA SER A 131 -3.68 11.61 3.39
C SER A 131 -3.00 12.92 3.84
N VAL A 132 -3.17 13.99 3.07
CA VAL A 132 -2.59 15.32 3.38
C VAL A 132 -3.01 15.87 4.75
N THR A 133 -4.18 15.43 5.24
CA THR A 133 -4.71 15.78 6.56
C THR A 133 -4.15 14.91 7.69
N GLU A 134 -3.41 13.86 7.38
CA GLU A 134 -2.84 12.90 8.33
C GLU A 134 -1.34 13.19 8.53
N SER A 135 -1.06 14.25 9.31
CA SER A 135 0.30 14.66 9.66
C SER A 135 0.91 13.75 10.72
N LEU A 136 2.12 13.25 10.48
CA LEU A 136 2.86 12.43 11.44
C LEU A 136 3.80 13.24 12.36
N ARG A 137 3.86 14.58 12.19
CA ARG A 137 4.81 15.45 12.92
C ARG A 137 4.70 15.33 14.43
N THR A 138 3.49 15.09 14.94
CA THR A 138 3.19 15.03 16.37
C THR A 138 3.62 13.72 17.03
N TYR A 139 3.96 12.68 16.27
CA TYR A 139 4.13 11.33 16.81
C TYR A 139 5.60 10.91 17.06
N GLN A 140 6.57 11.84 16.99
CA GLN A 140 8.00 11.59 17.21
C GLN A 140 8.50 10.30 16.52
N SER A 141 8.18 10.17 15.23
CA SER A 141 8.56 9.00 14.44
C SER A 141 9.86 9.27 13.68
N GLY A 142 10.61 8.21 13.34
CA GLY A 142 11.82 8.31 12.51
C GLY A 142 11.55 8.68 11.05
N TRP A 143 10.30 8.97 10.67
CA TRP A 143 9.90 9.37 9.33
C TRP A 143 10.34 10.79 9.00
N ILE A 144 10.98 10.98 7.85
CA ILE A 144 11.27 12.30 7.30
C ILE A 144 10.10 12.72 6.42
N MET A 145 9.43 13.83 6.74
CA MET A 145 8.40 14.39 5.86
C MET A 145 9.07 15.02 4.63
N VAL A 146 8.68 14.57 3.44
CA VAL A 146 9.14 15.16 2.16
C VAL A 146 8.19 16.26 1.73
N THR A 147 6.89 16.00 1.79
CA THR A 147 5.80 16.95 1.56
C THR A 147 4.57 16.46 2.34
N PRO A 148 3.54 17.29 2.63
CA PRO A 148 2.39 16.83 3.41
C PRO A 148 1.78 15.52 2.87
N GLY A 149 1.68 14.52 3.76
CA GLY A 149 1.17 13.19 3.42
C GLY A 149 2.19 12.23 2.77
N ILE A 150 3.42 12.67 2.49
CA ILE A 150 4.47 11.84 1.90
C ILE A 150 5.71 11.88 2.80
N TYR A 151 6.12 10.69 3.23
CA TYR A 151 7.22 10.48 4.15
C TYR A 151 8.22 9.47 3.61
N ARG A 152 9.47 9.63 4.03
CA ARG A 152 10.56 8.73 3.66
C ARG A 152 11.24 8.20 4.92
N LYS A 153 11.51 6.90 4.95
CA LYS A 153 12.36 6.29 5.96
C LYS A 153 13.82 6.61 5.61
N PRO A 154 14.64 7.12 6.54
CA PRO A 154 16.06 7.34 6.29
C PRO A 154 16.74 6.07 5.79
N VAL A 155 17.74 6.22 4.91
CA VAL A 155 18.66 5.13 4.62
C VAL A 155 19.55 4.99 5.85
N SER A 156 19.55 3.81 6.49
CA SER A 156 20.48 3.56 7.58
C SER A 156 21.90 3.56 7.01
N ASN A 157 22.74 4.52 7.37
CA ASN A 157 24.19 4.39 7.14
C ASN A 157 24.71 3.30 8.08
N ILE A 158 24.76 2.05 7.61
CA ILE A 158 25.59 1.02 8.23
C ILE A 158 26.91 0.98 7.45
N GLU A 159 27.70 2.05 7.61
CA GLU A 159 29.15 2.02 7.38
C GLU A 159 29.77 2.94 8.44
N ASN A 160 30.22 2.33 9.55
CA ASN A 160 31.38 2.71 10.35
C ASN A 160 31.41 1.85 11.62
N GLY A 161 32.07 0.69 11.51
CA GLY A 161 32.26 -0.23 12.63
C GLY A 161 33.20 -1.40 12.32
N ARG A 162 34.05 -1.29 11.29
CA ARG A 162 35.19 -2.19 11.09
C ARG A 162 36.42 -1.36 10.77
N GLY A 163 37.39 -1.41 11.67
CA GLY A 163 38.77 -0.98 11.41
C GLY A 163 39.27 0.13 12.32
N MET A 164 39.68 -0.23 13.53
CA MET A 164 41.05 0.07 14.00
C MET A 164 41.33 -0.77 15.24
N HIS A 165 41.85 -1.98 14.99
CA HIS A 165 42.94 -2.49 15.81
C HIS A 165 44.14 -1.59 15.53
N GLN A 166 44.61 -0.86 16.54
CA GLN A 166 46.03 -0.71 16.88
C GLN A 166 46.12 -0.66 18.41
#